data_AF-A0A1H8HH61-F1
#
_entry.id   AF-A0A1H8HH61-F1
#
_cell.length_a   1.000
_cell.length_b   1.000
_cell.length_c   1.000
_cell.angle_alpha   90.00
_cell.angle_beta   90.00
_cell.angle_gamma   90.00
#
_symmetry.space_group_name_H-M   'P 1'
#
loop_
_entity.id
_entity.type
_entity.pdbx_description
1 polymer ?
#
loop_
_entity_poly.entity_id
_entity_poly.type
_entity_poly.pdbx_seq_one_letter_code
_entity_poly.pdbx_strand_id
1 'polypeptide(L)'
;MQRKWMIYYVIVILVFLLGRWLLIEQFHFDTGKPSETGRELYLYWVNGFAVLFLGPAFYWTVRKWTKMVKEKIPSAGLRVLTLFYSIVFLVFLFLVVYYSLILSF
;
A
#
# COMPACT_ATOMS: atom_id res chain seq x y z
N MET A 1 -4.14 -21.17 2.02
CA MET A 1 -3.40 -19.90 2.09
C MET A 1 -4.28 -18.69 1.78
N GLN A 2 -5.12 -18.73 0.73
CA GLN A 2 -6.02 -17.63 0.33
C GLN A 2 -6.97 -17.14 1.44
N ARG A 3 -7.58 -18.06 2.21
CA ARG A 3 -8.52 -17.69 3.29
C ARG A 3 -7.88 -16.80 4.38
N LYS A 4 -6.61 -16.99 4.73
CA LYS A 4 -5.91 -16.18 5.73
C LYS A 4 -5.66 -14.75 5.24
N TRP A 5 -5.29 -14.60 3.96
CA TRP A 5 -5.12 -13.29 3.33
C TRP A 5 -6.45 -12.54 3.22
N MET A 6 -7.52 -13.23 2.85
CA MET A 6 -8.86 -12.65 2.83
C MET A 6 -9.25 -12.12 4.22
N ILE A 7 -9.05 -12.91 5.28
CA ILE A 7 -9.34 -12.48 6.66
C ILE A 7 -8.49 -11.26 7.04
N TYR A 8 -7.19 -11.26 6.72
CA TYR A 8 -6.32 -10.11 6.96
C TYR A 8 -6.85 -8.84 6.29
N TYR A 9 -7.19 -8.90 5.00
CA TYR A 9 -7.70 -7.75 4.27
C TYR A 9 -9.04 -7.26 4.81
N VAL A 10 -9.94 -8.17 5.18
CA VAL A 10 -11.20 -7.82 5.83
C VAL A 10 -10.94 -7.07 7.13
N ILE A 11 -10.03 -7.56 7.97
CA ILE A 11 -9.67 -6.88 9.24
C ILE A 11 -9.09 -5.49 8.97
N VAL A 12 -8.13 -5.37 8.05
CA VAL A 12 -7.50 -4.08 7.70
C VAL A 12 -8.53 -3.07 7.21
N ILE A 13 -9.47 -3.49 6.34
CA ILE A 13 -10.56 -2.64 5.85
C ILE A 13 -11.48 -2.23 7.00
N LEU A 14 -11.91 -3.18 7.85
CA LEU A 14 -12.79 -2.87 8.98
C LEU A 14 -12.15 -1.89 9.97
N VAL A 15 -10.89 -2.11 10.33
CA VAL A 15 -10.14 -1.20 11.22
C VAL A 15 -10.03 0.20 10.60
N PHE A 16 -9.74 0.27 9.30
CA PHE A 16 -9.66 1.55 8.60
C PHE A 16 -11.00 2.29 8.59
N LEU A 17 -12.09 1.60 8.24
CA LEU A 17 -13.43 2.19 8.18
C LEU A 17 -13.89 2.70 9.55
N LEU A 18 -13.69 1.91 10.61
CA LEU A 18 -14.01 2.30 11.98
C LEU A 18 -13.17 3.49 12.44
N GLY A 19 -11.86 3.46 12.20
CA GLY A 19 -10.99 4.58 12.55
C GLY A 19 -11.33 5.85 11.77
N ARG A 20 -11.62 5.74 10.47
CA ARG A 20 -12.06 6.86 9.63
C ARG A 20 -13.33 7.50 10.18
N TRP A 21 -14.32 6.69 10.56
CA TRP A 21 -15.56 7.17 11.14
C TRP A 21 -15.30 7.99 12.42
N LEU A 22 -14.52 7.44 13.35
CA LEU A 22 -14.16 8.12 14.60
C LEU A 22 -13.40 9.43 14.36
N LEU A 23 -12.48 9.47 13.39
CA LEU A 23 -11.73 10.69 13.06
C LEU A 23 -12.62 11.77 12.46
N ILE A 24 -13.57 11.40 11.61
CA ILE A 24 -14.51 12.36 11.02
C ILE A 24 -15.38 12.98 12.11
N GLU A 25 -15.94 12.17 13.02
CA GLU A 25 -16.77 12.65 14.14
C GLU A 25 -15.96 13.49 15.15
N GLN A 26 -14.79 13.01 15.57
CA GLN A 26 -14.00 13.67 16.61
C GLN A 26 -13.45 15.03 16.16
N PHE A 27 -13.04 15.14 14.91
CA PHE A 27 -12.42 16.35 14.36
C PHE A 27 -13.40 17.24 13.56
N HIS A 28 -14.70 16.95 13.64
CA HIS A 28 -15.77 17.74 13.03
C HIS A 28 -15.52 18.06 11.55
N PHE A 29 -15.03 17.07 10.78
CA PHE A 29 -14.76 17.23 9.35
C PHE A 29 -16.01 17.59 8.53
N ASP A 30 -17.20 17.31 9.08
CA ASP A 30 -18.53 17.67 8.60
C ASP A 30 -18.81 19.19 8.64
N THR A 31 -18.13 19.95 9.50
CA THR A 31 -18.33 21.39 9.66
C THR A 31 -17.51 22.26 8.69
N GLY A 32 -16.65 21.65 7.87
CA GLY A 32 -15.88 22.33 6.82
C GLY A 32 -14.63 23.10 7.30
N LYS A 33 -14.32 23.08 8.61
CA LYS A 33 -13.07 23.65 9.18
C LYS A 33 -12.37 22.64 10.09
N PRO A 34 -11.87 21.51 9.55
CA PRO A 34 -11.14 20.55 10.35
C PRO A 34 -9.88 21.21 10.94
N SER A 35 -9.57 20.88 12.19
CA SER A 35 -8.32 21.33 12.81
C SER A 35 -7.11 20.79 12.04
N GLU A 36 -6.01 21.54 12.01
CA GLU A 36 -4.77 21.10 11.33
C GLU A 36 -4.30 19.73 11.86
N THR A 37 -4.38 19.53 13.18
CA THR A 37 -4.07 18.25 13.84
C THR A 37 -4.97 17.11 13.34
N GLY A 38 -6.27 17.36 13.19
CA GLY A 38 -7.21 16.37 12.66
C GLY A 38 -6.88 15.99 11.21
N ARG A 39 -6.51 16.98 10.39
CA ARG A 39 -6.08 16.77 9.00
C ARG A 39 -4.81 15.94 8.90
N GLU A 40 -3.78 16.27 9.68
CA GLU A 40 -2.54 15.50 9.72
C GLU A 40 -2.79 14.06 10.17
N LEU A 41 -3.57 13.87 11.24
CA LEU A 41 -3.85 12.55 11.78
C LEU A 41 -4.67 11.70 10.79
N TYR A 42 -5.62 12.29 10.08
CA TYR A 42 -6.35 11.63 8.99
C TYR A 42 -5.42 11.24 7.84
N LEU A 43 -4.49 12.12 7.44
CA LEU A 43 -3.49 11.79 6.42
C LEU A 43 -2.62 10.61 6.86
N TYR A 44 -2.10 10.61 8.09
CA TYR A 44 -1.33 9.47 8.61
C TYR A 44 -2.17 8.19 8.65
N TRP A 45 -3.46 8.28 9.00
CA TRP A 45 -4.37 7.15 9.03
C TRP A 45 -4.56 6.53 7.64
N VAL A 46 -4.84 7.35 6.63
CA VAL A 46 -5.02 6.92 5.23
C VAL A 46 -3.71 6.35 4.66
N ASN A 47 -2.57 7.02 4.90
CA ASN A 47 -1.25 6.52 4.46
C ASN A 47 -0.94 5.17 5.13
N GLY A 48 -1.18 5.04 6.44
CA GLY A 48 -0.99 3.80 7.19
C GLY A 48 -1.83 2.65 6.64
N PHE A 49 -3.12 2.91 6.36
CA PHE A 49 -3.99 1.95 5.71
C PHE A 49 -3.49 1.54 4.33
N ALA A 50 -3.11 2.50 3.47
CA ALA A 50 -2.62 2.22 2.13
C ALA A 50 -1.38 1.31 2.15
N VAL A 51 -0.44 1.56 3.08
CA VAL A 51 0.74 0.71 3.26
C VAL A 51 0.38 -0.68 3.76
N LEU A 52 -0.50 -0.81 4.76
CA LEU A 52 -0.94 -2.11 5.28
C LEU A 52 -1.71 -2.92 4.23
N PHE A 53 -2.51 -2.25 3.41
CA PHE A 53 -3.30 -2.89 2.37
C PHE A 53 -2.42 -3.32 1.17
N LEU A 54 -1.60 -2.43 0.63
CA LEU A 54 -0.82 -2.71 -0.56
C LEU A 54 0.52 -3.42 -0.27
N GLY A 55 1.11 -3.18 0.89
CA GLY A 55 2.44 -3.65 1.27
C GLY A 55 2.64 -5.16 1.14
N PRO A 56 1.76 -6.02 1.69
CA PRO A 56 1.92 -7.46 1.57
C PRO A 56 1.83 -7.97 0.13
N ALA A 57 0.92 -7.39 -0.68
CA ALA A 57 0.78 -7.72 -2.09
C ALA A 57 2.02 -7.30 -2.90
N PHE A 58 2.54 -6.11 -2.62
CA PHE A 58 3.77 -5.60 -3.23
C PHE A 58 4.98 -6.47 -2.88
N TYR A 59 5.19 -6.75 -1.59
CA TYR A 59 6.27 -7.61 -1.13
C TYR A 59 6.22 -9.00 -1.78
N TRP A 60 5.04 -9.61 -1.85
CA TRP A 60 4.87 -10.92 -2.47
C TRP A 60 5.18 -10.89 -3.98
N THR A 61 4.74 -9.84 -4.67
CA THR A 61 5.02 -9.62 -6.10
C THR A 61 6.52 -9.47 -6.35
N VAL A 62 7.21 -8.62 -5.59
CA VAL A 62 8.66 -8.43 -5.69
C VAL A 62 9.42 -9.73 -5.43
N ARG A 63 9.04 -10.49 -4.40
CA ARG A 63 9.66 -11.78 -4.06
C ARG A 63 9.50 -12.78 -5.21
N LYS A 64 8.30 -12.89 -5.78
CA LYS A 64 8.04 -13.77 -6.92
C LYS A 64 8.82 -13.36 -8.15
N TRP A 65 8.84 -12.07 -8.46
CA TRP A 65 9.56 -11.53 -9.62
C TRP A 65 11.06 -11.78 -9.52
N THR A 66 11.64 -11.53 -8.35
CA THR A 66 13.05 -11.77 -8.08
C THR A 66 13.41 -13.25 -8.25
N LYS A 67 12.54 -14.17 -7.79
CA LYS A 67 12.74 -15.61 -7.97
C LYS A 67 12.72 -15.99 -9.46
N MET A 68 11.72 -15.50 -10.21
CA MET A 68 11.63 -15.76 -11.65
C MET A 68 12.86 -15.26 -12.42
N VAL A 69 13.34 -14.07 -12.11
CA VAL A 69 14.53 -13.49 -12.77
C VAL A 69 15.78 -14.32 -12.47
N LYS A 70 15.96 -14.77 -11.22
CA LYS A 70 17.08 -15.62 -10.83
C LYS A 70 17.08 -16.98 -11.54
N GLU A 71 15.90 -17.56 -11.75
CA GLU A 71 15.75 -18.87 -12.40
C GLU A 71 15.91 -18.79 -13.93
N LYS A 72 15.42 -17.71 -14.57
CA LYS A 72 15.39 -17.61 -16.04
C LYS A 72 16.63 -16.98 -16.65
N ILE A 73 17.38 -16.15 -15.92
CA ILE A 73 18.53 -15.42 -16.47
C ILE A 73 19.83 -16.05 -15.93
N PRO A 74 20.59 -16.79 -16.76
CA PRO A 74 21.81 -17.48 -16.34
C PRO A 74 23.00 -16.52 -16.17
N SER A 75 23.09 -15.46 -16.98
CA SER A 75 24.18 -14.48 -16.90
C SER A 75 24.03 -13.57 -15.68
N ALA A 76 25.07 -13.50 -14.85
CA ALA A 76 25.08 -12.69 -13.64
C ALA A 76 24.92 -11.18 -13.93
N GLY A 77 25.58 -10.67 -14.97
CA GLY A 77 25.52 -9.24 -15.34
C GLY A 77 24.13 -8.83 -15.82
N LEU A 78 23.53 -9.62 -16.71
CA LEU A 78 22.17 -9.38 -17.19
C LEU A 78 21.14 -9.50 -16.06
N ARG A 79 21.36 -10.43 -15.11
CA ARG A 79 20.46 -10.62 -13.96
C ARG A 79 20.40 -9.38 -13.08
N VAL A 80 21.53 -8.73 -12.80
CA VAL A 80 21.58 -7.50 -11.98
C VAL A 80 20.83 -6.38 -12.69
N LEU A 81 21.10 -6.17 -13.98
CA LEU A 81 20.41 -5.15 -14.77
C LEU A 81 18.89 -5.40 -14.80
N THR A 82 18.46 -6.61 -15.12
CA THR A 82 17.03 -6.95 -15.17
C THR A 82 16.36 -6.79 -13.81
N LEU A 83 17.01 -7.19 -12.70
CA LEU A 83 16.47 -6.98 -11.36
C LEU A 83 16.31 -5.49 -11.04
N PHE A 84 17.32 -4.68 -11.35
CA PHE A 84 17.27 -3.24 -11.12
C PHE A 84 16.10 -2.59 -11.85
N TYR A 85 16.01 -2.78 -13.18
CA TYR A 85 14.92 -2.21 -13.96
C TYR A 85 13.54 -2.74 -13.55
N SER A 86 13.44 -4.03 -13.20
CA SER A 86 12.19 -4.62 -12.72
C SER A 86 11.74 -4.03 -11.40
N ILE A 87 12.67 -3.83 -10.45
CA ILE A 87 12.36 -3.22 -9.14
C ILE A 87 11.93 -1.77 -9.33
N VAL A 88 12.66 -0.99 -10.14
CA VAL A 88 12.28 0.40 -10.46
C VAL A 88 10.88 0.44 -11.05
N PHE A 89 10.59 -0.39 -12.06
CA PHE A 89 9.26 -0.48 -12.66
C PHE A 89 8.17 -0.86 -11.66
N LEU A 90 8.41 -1.87 -10.80
CA LEU A 90 7.47 -2.29 -9.77
C LEU A 90 7.23 -1.19 -8.73
N VAL A 91 8.26 -0.44 -8.33
CA VAL A 91 8.12 0.70 -7.42
C VAL A 91 7.28 1.80 -8.07
N PHE A 92 7.52 2.13 -9.34
CA PHE A 92 6.67 3.09 -10.06
C PHE A 92 5.22 2.64 -10.12
N LEU A 93 4.95 1.37 -10.45
CA LEU A 93 3.61 0.82 -10.45
C LEU A 93 2.96 0.90 -9.06
N PHE A 94 3.72 0.57 -8.01
CA PHE A 94 3.25 0.67 -6.63
C PHE A 94 2.90 2.12 -6.26
N LEU A 95 3.74 3.09 -6.61
CA LEU A 95 3.48 4.51 -6.36
C LEU A 95 2.20 4.97 -7.08
N VAL A 96 1.99 4.57 -8.34
CA VAL A 96 0.77 4.93 -9.08
C VAL A 96 -0.48 4.40 -8.39
N VAL A 97 -0.47 3.12 -8.00
CA VAL A 97 -1.60 2.50 -7.28
C VAL A 97 -1.78 3.12 -5.90
N TYR A 98 -0.69 3.39 -5.19
CA TYR A 98 -0.67 4.02 -3.87
C TYR A 98 -1.31 5.41 -3.89
N TYR A 99 -0.86 6.29 -4.80
CA TYR A 99 -1.41 7.64 -4.90
C TYR A 99 -2.84 7.63 -5.45
N SER A 100 -3.18 6.71 -6.36
CA SER A 100 -4.58 6.56 -6.81
C SER A 100 -5.50 6.16 -5.68
N LEU A 101 -5.04 5.29 -4.78
CA LEU A 101 -5.77 4.89 -3.58
C LEU A 101 -5.93 6.06 -2.60
N ILE A 102 -4.85 6.78 -2.29
CA ILE A 102 -4.92 7.94 -1.39
C ILE A 102 -5.86 9.03 -1.94
N LEU A 103 -5.78 9.32 -3.25
CA LEU A 103 -6.62 10.34 -3.89
C LEU A 103 -8.12 9.96 -3.93
N SER A 104 -8.46 8.69 -3.70
CA SER A 104 -9.86 8.26 -3.63
C SER A 104 -10.54 8.54 -2.29
N PHE A 105 -9.79 9.04 -1.29
CA PHE A 105 -10.25 9.34 0.06
C PHE A 105 -10.15 10.83 0.41
#